data_AF-A0A258QTB1-F1
#
_entry.id   AF-A0A258QTB1-F1
#
_cell.length_a   1.000
_cell.length_b   1.000
_cell.length_c   1.000
_cell.angle_alpha   90.00
_cell.angle_beta   90.00
_cell.angle_gamma   90.00
#
_symmetry.space_group_name_H-M   'P 1'
#
loop_
_entity.id
_entity.type
_entity.pdbx_description
1 polymer ?
#
loop_
_entity_poly.entity_id
_entity_poly.type
_entity_poly.pdbx_seq_one_letter_code
_entity_poly.pdbx_strand_id
1 'polypeptide(L)'
;MILADGRWFVGPDNGLLSVMGGRSADTRHWRINWQPEMLSTTFHGRDLFAIIAAEIATGHFPHDKLEMVEKLNVEFDAGDLARIIYIDHFGNAWTGVRNVPGNARVRAAGETFKHSTCFGRVGKGEGFWFINSVGLLELAVNRGSASSTYRLKVGDPVLVERPN
;
A
#
# COMPACT_ATOMS: atom_id res chain seq x y z
N MET A 1 -14.12 5.91 8.99
CA MET A 1 -14.24 5.87 7.51
C MET A 1 -13.76 7.18 6.94
N ILE A 2 -13.38 7.20 5.66
CA ILE A 2 -12.89 8.41 4.98
C ILE A 2 -13.51 8.57 3.59
N LEU A 3 -13.62 9.81 3.13
CA LEU A 3 -13.74 10.16 1.71
C LEU A 3 -12.38 10.68 1.29
N ALA A 4 -11.77 10.07 0.28
CA ALA A 4 -10.45 10.45 -0.20
C ALA A 4 -10.45 10.48 -1.74
N ASP A 5 -10.14 11.63 -2.33
CA ASP A 5 -10.16 11.90 -3.77
C ASP A 5 -11.45 11.38 -4.46
N GLY A 6 -12.60 11.64 -3.85
CA GLY A 6 -13.91 11.26 -4.37
C GLY A 6 -14.29 9.78 -4.18
N ARG A 7 -13.51 9.00 -3.41
CA ARG A 7 -13.80 7.59 -3.09
C ARG A 7 -14.03 7.38 -1.61
N TRP A 8 -15.04 6.57 -1.29
CA TRP A 8 -15.35 6.20 0.09
C TRP A 8 -14.59 4.95 0.53
N PHE A 9 -13.99 5.02 1.71
CA PHE A 9 -13.31 3.89 2.35
C PHE A 9 -13.87 3.69 3.75
N VAL A 10 -14.48 2.53 3.98
CA VAL A 10 -15.12 2.18 5.25
C VAL A 10 -14.31 1.06 5.91
N GLY A 11 -13.96 1.24 7.18
CA GLY A 11 -13.11 0.29 7.88
C GLY A 11 -12.71 0.79 9.27
N PRO A 12 -11.90 -0.01 9.98
CA PRO A 12 -11.47 0.30 11.33
C PRO A 12 -10.50 1.48 11.36
N ASP A 13 -10.52 2.22 12.46
CA ASP A 13 -9.53 3.25 12.77
C ASP A 13 -8.30 2.61 13.46
N ASN A 14 -7.55 1.85 12.66
CA ASN A 14 -6.35 1.12 13.10
C ASN A 14 -5.11 1.54 12.29
N GLY A 15 -5.18 2.69 11.62
CA GLY A 15 -4.10 3.23 10.81
C GLY A 15 -4.13 2.81 9.33
N LEU A 16 -4.91 1.80 8.93
CA LEU A 16 -5.01 1.43 7.51
C LEU A 16 -5.56 2.60 6.66
N LEU A 17 -6.60 3.26 7.15
CA LEU A 17 -7.22 4.38 6.43
C LEU A 17 -6.38 5.66 6.49
N SER A 18 -5.53 5.85 7.51
CA SER A 18 -4.71 7.07 7.61
C SER A 18 -3.62 7.12 6.54
N VAL A 19 -3.04 5.99 6.15
CA VAL A 19 -2.11 5.93 5.02
C VAL A 19 -2.79 6.32 3.71
N MET A 20 -4.05 5.90 3.49
CA MET A 20 -4.81 6.28 2.30
C MET A 20 -5.16 7.77 2.32
N GLY A 21 -5.73 8.26 3.42
CA GLY A 21 -6.11 9.66 3.58
C GLY A 21 -4.93 10.63 3.48
N GLY A 22 -3.77 10.26 4.04
CA GLY A 22 -2.55 11.07 3.97
C GLY A 22 -1.87 11.10 2.59
N ARG A 23 -2.29 10.23 1.66
CA ARG A 23 -1.82 10.21 0.26
C ARG A 23 -2.76 10.94 -0.69
N SER A 24 -3.91 11.39 -0.21
CA SER A 24 -4.94 12.04 -1.01
C SER A 24 -4.88 13.55 -0.91
N ALA A 25 -5.34 14.24 -1.95
CA ALA A 25 -5.32 15.70 -2.00
C ALA A 25 -6.53 16.31 -1.27
N ASP A 26 -7.68 15.63 -1.30
CA ASP A 26 -8.88 15.97 -0.53
C ASP A 26 -9.31 14.76 0.31
N THR A 27 -9.30 14.93 1.63
CA THR A 27 -9.68 13.89 2.59
C THR A 27 -10.63 14.44 3.64
N ARG A 28 -11.71 13.71 3.90
CA ARG A 28 -12.65 13.97 5.00
C ARG A 28 -12.86 12.70 5.83
N HIS A 29 -13.15 12.87 7.12
CA HIS A 29 -13.21 11.77 8.07
C HIS A 29 -14.56 11.70 8.78
N TRP A 30 -15.02 10.47 9.02
CA TRP A 30 -16.20 10.20 9.84
C TRP A 30 -15.97 9.03 10.77
N ARG A 31 -16.56 9.13 11.97
CA ARG A 31 -16.72 8.04 12.92
C ARG A 31 -18.09 7.41 12.73
N ILE A 32 -18.12 6.07 12.70
CA ILE A 32 -19.39 5.33 12.78
C ILE A 32 -19.76 5.28 14.27
N ASN A 33 -20.81 5.98 14.67
CA ASN A 33 -21.31 6.03 16.05
C ASN A 33 -22.56 5.15 16.26
N TRP A 34 -23.01 4.47 15.20
CA TRP A 34 -24.08 3.48 15.20
C TRP A 34 -23.54 2.06 15.35
N GLN A 35 -24.36 1.16 15.89
CA GLN A 35 -24.12 -0.28 15.94
C GLN A 35 -25.39 -1.04 15.53
N PRO A 36 -25.28 -2.15 14.79
CA PRO A 36 -26.41 -3.03 14.50
C PRO A 36 -26.90 -3.74 15.77
N GLU A 37 -28.14 -4.23 15.75
CA GLU A 37 -28.72 -5.00 16.87
C GLU A 37 -27.92 -6.27 17.17
N MET A 38 -27.41 -6.93 16.13
CA MET A 38 -26.52 -8.09 16.25
C MET A 38 -25.14 -7.71 15.70
N LEU A 39 -24.17 -7.58 16.61
CA LEU A 39 -22.78 -7.29 16.28
C LEU A 39 -21.89 -8.44 16.72
N SER A 40 -21.27 -9.15 15.78
CA SER A 40 -20.30 -10.20 16.11
C SER A 40 -19.02 -9.60 16.68
N THR A 41 -18.47 -10.19 17.74
CA THR A 41 -17.22 -9.76 18.38
C THR A 41 -15.98 -9.88 17.49
N THR A 42 -16.02 -10.75 16.48
CA THR A 42 -14.86 -11.07 15.63
C THR A 42 -15.03 -10.67 14.16
N PHE A 43 -16.20 -10.13 13.76
CA PHE A 43 -16.54 -9.90 12.34
C PHE A 43 -17.19 -8.53 12.07
N HIS A 44 -16.65 -7.46 12.65
CA HIS A 44 -17.10 -6.08 12.38
C HIS A 44 -17.02 -5.68 10.90
N GLY A 45 -16.14 -6.31 10.11
CA GLY A 45 -16.07 -6.12 8.67
C GLY A 45 -17.40 -6.39 7.96
N ARG A 46 -18.08 -7.49 8.32
CA ARG A 46 -19.36 -7.88 7.75
C ARG A 46 -20.52 -7.13 8.40
N ASP A 47 -20.52 -7.08 9.73
CA ASP A 47 -21.71 -6.67 10.48
C ASP A 47 -21.83 -5.15 10.62
N LEU A 48 -20.72 -4.40 10.56
CA LEU A 48 -20.71 -2.94 10.72
C LEU A 48 -20.24 -2.24 9.44
N PHE A 49 -19.02 -2.52 8.98
CA PHE A 49 -18.40 -1.77 7.89
C PHE A 49 -19.08 -2.03 6.53
N ALA A 50 -19.44 -3.28 6.23
CA ALA A 50 -20.10 -3.61 4.96
C ALA A 50 -21.49 -2.98 4.84
N ILE A 51 -22.25 -2.85 5.94
CA ILE A 51 -23.57 -2.20 5.94
C ILE A 51 -23.42 -0.71 5.60
N ILE A 52 -22.54 0.00 6.30
CA ILE A 52 -22.27 1.42 6.02
C ILE A 52 -21.77 1.62 4.59
N ALA A 53 -20.88 0.73 4.10
CA ALA A 53 -20.40 0.78 2.72
C ALA A 53 -21.54 0.56 1.70
N ALA A 54 -22.46 -0.38 1.97
CA ALA A 54 -23.59 -0.67 1.09
C ALA A 54 -24.59 0.50 1.01
N GLU A 55 -24.90 1.15 2.14
CA GLU A 55 -25.78 2.32 2.16
C GLU A 55 -25.20 3.45 1.30
N ILE A 56 -23.92 3.76 1.49
CA ILE A 56 -23.22 4.77 0.68
C ILE A 56 -23.21 4.37 -0.81
N ALA A 57 -22.90 3.11 -1.13
CA ALA A 57 -22.82 2.63 -2.51
C ALA A 57 -24.18 2.67 -3.24
N THR A 58 -25.29 2.56 -2.51
CA THR A 58 -26.65 2.68 -3.05
C THR A 58 -27.16 4.13 -3.10
N GLY A 59 -26.32 5.11 -2.77
CA GLY A 59 -26.64 6.53 -2.80
C GLY A 59 -27.32 7.06 -1.54
N HIS A 60 -27.48 6.23 -0.50
CA HIS A 60 -28.07 6.62 0.77
C HIS A 60 -26.97 6.94 1.77
N PHE A 61 -26.61 8.21 1.92
CA PHE A 61 -25.62 8.60 2.90
C PHE A 61 -26.22 8.53 4.33
N PRO A 62 -25.67 7.71 5.25
CA PRO A 62 -26.30 7.44 6.54
C PRO A 62 -25.93 8.50 7.58
N HIS A 63 -26.51 9.70 7.44
CA HIS A 63 -26.26 10.85 8.30
C HIS A 63 -26.51 10.59 9.80
N ASP A 64 -27.44 9.69 10.12
CA ASP A 64 -27.80 9.29 11.48
C ASP A 64 -26.80 8.32 12.13
N LYS A 65 -25.93 7.69 11.31
CA LYS A 65 -24.95 6.69 11.76
C LYS A 65 -23.52 7.20 11.78
N LEU A 66 -23.30 8.41 11.28
CA LEU A 66 -21.99 8.98 11.01
C LEU A 66 -21.83 10.33 11.68
N GLU A 67 -20.74 10.46 12.42
CA GLU A 67 -20.28 11.72 13.01
C GLU A 67 -19.07 12.21 12.22
N MET A 68 -19.10 13.45 11.71
CA MET A 68 -17.92 14.05 11.08
C MET A 68 -16.85 14.31 12.14
N VAL A 69 -15.61 13.95 11.84
CA VAL A 69 -14.47 14.16 12.72
C VAL A 69 -13.36 14.88 11.96
N GLU A 70 -12.53 15.65 12.66
CA GLU A 70 -11.43 16.37 12.01
C GLU A 70 -10.36 15.40 11.49
N LYS A 71 -10.07 14.34 12.27
CA LYS A 71 -9.03 13.35 11.97
C LYS A 71 -9.32 11.98 12.54
N LEU A 72 -8.54 10.99 12.09
CA LEU A 72 -8.52 9.63 12.64
C LEU A 72 -7.76 9.59 13.97
N ASN A 73 -8.04 8.60 14.82
CA ASN A 73 -7.32 8.41 16.08
C ASN A 73 -5.94 7.78 15.86
N VAL A 74 -5.80 6.91 14.85
CA VAL A 74 -4.54 6.21 14.55
C VAL A 74 -3.98 6.71 13.23
N GLU A 75 -2.91 7.51 13.32
CA GLU A 75 -2.24 8.15 12.19
C GLU A 75 -0.87 7.50 11.95
N PHE A 76 -0.69 6.84 10.79
CA PHE A 76 0.61 6.37 10.34
C PHE A 76 1.22 7.33 9.31
N ASP A 77 2.55 7.29 9.18
CA ASP A 77 3.24 8.00 8.12
C ASP A 77 2.77 7.47 6.75
N ALA A 78 2.22 8.38 5.94
CA ALA A 78 1.70 8.09 4.62
C ALA A 78 2.79 8.16 3.52
N GLY A 79 4.02 8.51 3.89
CA GLY A 79 5.19 8.57 3.03
C GLY A 79 5.55 7.25 2.36
N ASP A 80 6.55 7.34 1.49
CA ASP A 80 7.17 6.16 0.90
C ASP A 80 8.03 5.44 1.93
N LEU A 81 7.90 4.12 1.98
CA LEU A 81 8.72 3.29 2.86
C LEU A 81 9.86 2.68 2.04
N ALA A 82 11.08 3.17 2.27
CA ALA A 82 12.31 2.70 1.64
C ALA A 82 12.77 1.32 2.16
N ARG A 83 11.84 0.36 2.13
CA ARG A 83 12.01 -1.02 2.60
C ARG A 83 11.21 -1.97 1.74
N ILE A 84 11.57 -3.24 1.78
CA ILE A 84 10.77 -4.33 1.23
C ILE A 84 9.52 -4.49 2.10
N ILE A 85 8.35 -4.37 1.48
CA ILE A 85 7.05 -4.48 2.16
C ILE A 85 6.32 -5.79 1.87
N TYR A 86 6.70 -6.47 0.79
CA TYR A 86 6.07 -7.69 0.34
C TYR A 86 7.03 -8.51 -0.53
N ILE A 87 6.98 -9.82 -0.40
CA ILE A 87 7.64 -10.77 -1.30
C ILE A 87 6.54 -11.53 -2.01
N ASP A 88 6.49 -11.45 -3.34
CA ASP A 88 5.47 -12.15 -4.11
C ASP A 88 5.74 -13.67 -4.21
N HIS A 89 4.81 -14.40 -4.82
CA HIS A 89 4.93 -15.85 -4.97
C HIS A 89 6.13 -16.29 -5.84
N PHE A 90 6.60 -15.44 -6.75
CA PHE A 90 7.78 -15.72 -7.59
C PHE A 90 9.09 -15.39 -6.88
N GLY A 91 9.02 -14.71 -5.73
CA GLY A 91 10.17 -14.24 -4.96
C GLY A 91 10.68 -12.87 -5.38
N ASN A 92 9.89 -12.08 -6.13
CA ASN A 92 10.19 -10.67 -6.37
C ASN A 92 9.87 -9.86 -5.11
N ALA A 93 10.69 -8.86 -4.82
CA ALA A 93 10.57 -8.05 -3.63
C ALA A 93 9.99 -6.67 -3.95
N TRP A 94 8.78 -6.42 -3.47
CA TRP A 94 8.08 -5.15 -3.61
C TRP A 94 8.53 -4.21 -2.51
N THR A 95 8.80 -2.96 -2.87
CA THR A 95 9.20 -1.93 -1.91
C THR A 95 8.08 -0.92 -1.70
N GLY A 96 8.14 -0.16 -0.61
CA GLY A 96 7.22 0.97 -0.38
C GLY A 96 7.60 2.25 -1.13
N VAL A 97 8.50 2.19 -2.11
CA VAL A 97 9.00 3.36 -2.85
C VAL A 97 8.27 3.53 -4.18
N ARG A 98 7.82 4.75 -4.47
CA ARG A 98 7.14 5.14 -5.71
C ARG A 98 7.98 6.14 -6.51
N ASN A 99 7.55 6.41 -7.75
CA ASN A 99 8.06 7.50 -8.59
C ASN A 99 9.61 7.51 -8.72
N VAL A 100 10.20 6.32 -8.89
CA VAL A 100 11.66 6.19 -9.06
C VAL A 100 12.00 6.36 -10.54
N PRO A 101 12.85 7.33 -10.91
CA PRO A 101 13.21 7.54 -12.31
C PRO A 101 14.10 6.39 -12.80
N GLY A 102 13.97 6.00 -14.08
CA GLY A 102 14.68 4.84 -14.64
C GLY A 102 16.21 4.94 -14.68
N ASN A 103 16.78 6.11 -14.40
CA ASN A 103 18.21 6.36 -14.25
C ASN A 103 18.68 6.41 -12.78
N ALA A 104 17.79 6.11 -11.81
CA ALA A 104 18.18 5.97 -10.41
C ALA A 104 19.05 4.74 -10.17
N ARG A 105 19.92 4.83 -9.16
CA ARG A 105 20.67 3.68 -8.64
C ARG A 105 19.92 3.10 -7.46
N VAL A 106 19.65 1.79 -7.53
CA VAL A 106 18.88 1.07 -6.52
C VAL A 106 19.75 0.00 -5.89
N ARG A 107 19.81 -0.01 -4.56
CA ARG A 107 20.60 -0.96 -3.79
C ARG A 107 19.79 -1.60 -2.66
N ALA A 108 19.97 -2.90 -2.47
CA ALA A 108 19.36 -3.66 -1.38
C ALA A 108 20.29 -4.81 -0.99
N ALA A 109 20.35 -5.15 0.31
CA ALA A 109 21.21 -6.22 0.84
C ALA A 109 22.68 -6.15 0.38
N GLY A 110 23.22 -4.94 0.19
CA GLY A 110 24.60 -4.72 -0.28
C GLY A 110 24.78 -4.77 -1.79
N GLU A 111 23.79 -5.23 -2.53
CA GLU A 111 23.83 -5.42 -3.98
C GLU A 111 23.24 -4.25 -4.74
N THR A 112 23.69 -4.05 -5.99
CA THR A 112 23.15 -3.02 -6.90
C THR A 112 22.32 -3.66 -7.99
N PHE A 113 21.11 -3.17 -8.18
CA PHE A 113 20.18 -3.66 -9.19
C PHE A 113 20.20 -2.73 -10.40
N LYS A 114 20.28 -3.29 -11.60
CA LYS A 114 20.17 -2.51 -12.85
C LYS A 114 18.70 -2.24 -13.15
N HIS A 115 18.40 -1.06 -13.67
CA HIS A 115 17.04 -0.77 -14.15
C HIS A 115 16.76 -1.56 -15.44
N SER A 116 15.59 -2.16 -15.54
CA SER A 116 15.05 -2.69 -16.79
C SER A 116 13.54 -2.53 -16.83
N THR A 117 12.96 -2.32 -18.01
CA THR A 117 11.51 -2.20 -18.16
C THR A 117 10.79 -3.54 -18.22
N CYS A 118 11.50 -4.64 -18.50
CA CYS A 118 10.92 -5.99 -18.53
C CYS A 118 11.99 -7.08 -18.37
N PHE A 119 11.53 -8.27 -17.95
CA PHE A 119 12.36 -9.47 -17.75
C PHE A 119 13.16 -9.88 -19.00
N GLY A 120 12.60 -9.69 -20.20
CA GLY A 120 13.22 -10.10 -21.47
C GLY A 120 14.44 -9.29 -21.90
N ARG A 121 14.76 -8.19 -21.21
CA ARG A 121 15.90 -7.31 -21.51
C ARG A 121 17.12 -7.57 -20.61
N VAL A 122 17.05 -8.58 -19.76
CA VAL A 122 18.05 -8.90 -18.74
C VAL A 122 18.50 -10.35 -18.92
N GLY A 123 19.77 -10.68 -18.67
CA GLY A 123 20.26 -12.05 -18.76
C GLY A 123 19.56 -12.98 -17.77
N LYS A 124 19.49 -14.27 -18.07
CA LYS A 124 18.94 -15.26 -17.11
C LYS A 124 19.75 -15.23 -15.81
N GLY A 125 19.06 -15.15 -14.67
CA GLY A 125 19.69 -15.12 -13.35
C GLY A 125 20.23 -13.75 -12.92
N GLU A 126 20.12 -12.73 -13.76
CA GLU A 126 20.51 -11.38 -13.40
C GLU A 126 19.42 -10.67 -12.59
N GLY A 127 19.84 -9.99 -11.52
CA GLY A 127 18.99 -9.12 -10.71
C GLY A 127 18.78 -7.76 -11.35
N PHE A 128 17.53 -7.30 -11.34
CA PHE A 128 17.15 -6.01 -11.87
C PHE A 128 16.02 -5.41 -11.04
N TRP A 129 15.75 -4.12 -11.26
CA TRP A 129 14.58 -3.46 -10.69
C TRP A 129 13.74 -2.83 -11.79
N PHE A 130 12.44 -2.73 -11.51
CA PHE A 130 11.46 -2.09 -12.38
C PHE A 130 10.32 -1.50 -11.54
N ILE A 131 9.44 -0.73 -12.17
CA ILE A 131 8.20 -0.28 -11.54
C ILE A 131 7.09 -1.29 -11.87
N ASN A 132 6.50 -1.89 -10.84
CA ASN A 132 5.48 -2.91 -11.02
C ASN A 132 4.09 -2.33 -11.35
N SER A 133 3.11 -3.21 -11.54
CA SER A 133 1.76 -2.83 -12.00
C SER A 133 0.99 -1.92 -11.04
N VAL A 134 1.42 -1.83 -9.77
CA VAL A 134 0.82 -0.93 -8.77
C VAL A 134 1.67 0.33 -8.52
N GLY A 135 2.69 0.58 -9.35
CA GLY A 135 3.51 1.79 -9.28
C GLY A 135 4.62 1.77 -8.22
N LEU A 136 4.96 0.60 -7.68
CA LEU A 136 6.01 0.42 -6.69
C LEU A 136 7.30 -0.08 -7.33
N LEU A 137 8.45 0.32 -6.78
CA LEU A 137 9.73 -0.26 -7.14
C LEU A 137 9.77 -1.73 -6.68
N GLU A 138 10.09 -2.62 -7.60
CA GLU A 138 10.18 -4.06 -7.41
C GLU A 138 11.58 -4.57 -7.80
N LEU A 139 12.17 -5.41 -6.95
CA LEU A 139 13.43 -6.10 -7.20
C LEU A 139 13.14 -7.53 -7.65
N ALA A 140 13.69 -7.93 -8.79
CA ALA A 140 13.43 -9.22 -9.41
C ALA A 140 14.71 -9.86 -9.95
N VAL A 141 14.64 -11.17 -10.22
CA VAL A 141 15.68 -11.92 -10.92
C VAL A 141 15.06 -12.56 -12.15
N ASN A 142 15.66 -12.38 -13.32
CA ASN A 142 15.10 -12.97 -14.54
C ASN A 142 15.11 -14.51 -14.47
N ARG A 143 13.92 -15.13 -14.50
CA ARG A 143 13.69 -16.57 -14.30
C ARG A 143 14.29 -17.10 -12.99
N GLY A 144 14.20 -16.32 -11.92
CA GLY A 144 14.65 -16.70 -10.58
C GLY A 144 13.89 -15.94 -9.50
N SER A 145 14.30 -16.16 -8.25
CA SER A 145 13.72 -15.53 -7.07
C SER A 145 14.72 -14.53 -6.49
N ALA A 146 14.36 -13.23 -6.47
CA ALA A 146 15.21 -12.21 -5.87
C ALA A 146 15.38 -12.42 -4.36
N SER A 147 14.33 -12.85 -3.67
CA SER A 147 14.38 -13.17 -2.24
C SER A 147 15.34 -14.30 -1.92
N SER A 148 15.39 -15.35 -2.76
CA SER A 148 16.31 -16.47 -2.56
C SER A 148 17.74 -16.11 -2.97
N THR A 149 17.93 -15.48 -4.13
CA THR A 149 19.25 -15.12 -4.66
C THR A 149 19.97 -14.11 -3.78
N TYR A 150 19.26 -13.07 -3.33
CA TYR A 150 19.84 -11.96 -2.56
C TYR A 150 19.50 -12.01 -1.07
N ARG A 151 18.83 -13.07 -0.61
CA ARG A 151 18.39 -13.28 0.79
C ARG A 151 17.53 -12.12 1.33
N LEU A 152 16.75 -11.51 0.44
CA LEU A 152 15.87 -10.38 0.78
C LEU A 152 14.69 -10.84 1.65
N LYS A 153 14.33 -10.01 2.62
CA LYS A 153 13.23 -10.22 3.55
C LYS A 153 12.38 -8.95 3.68
N VAL A 154 11.12 -9.15 4.05
CA VAL A 154 10.24 -8.03 4.45
C VAL A 154 10.90 -7.26 5.59
N GLY A 155 10.95 -5.94 5.46
CA GLY A 155 11.60 -5.02 6.38
C GLY A 155 13.02 -4.60 5.98
N ASP A 156 13.67 -5.31 5.07
CA ASP A 156 15.02 -4.95 4.62
C ASP A 156 15.04 -3.58 3.95
N PRO A 157 16.06 -2.74 4.22
CA PRO A 157 16.16 -1.41 3.65
C PRO A 157 16.50 -1.45 2.16
N VAL A 158 15.98 -0.45 1.44
CA VAL A 158 16.29 -0.22 0.03
C VAL A 158 16.76 1.22 -0.13
N LEU A 159 17.95 1.39 -0.71
CA LEU A 159 18.51 2.69 -1.02
C LEU A 159 18.21 3.05 -2.46
N VAL A 160 17.64 4.23 -2.66
CA VAL A 160 17.33 4.80 -3.98
C VAL A 160 18.06 6.13 -4.12
N GLU A 161 19.10 6.14 -4.94
CA GLU A 161 19.83 7.35 -5.29
C GLU A 161 19.28 7.89 -6.61
N ARG A 162 18.58 9.03 -6.53
CA ARG A 162 18.09 9.75 -7.70
C ARG A 162 19.25 10.54 -8.33
N PRO A 163 19.35 10.60 -9.66
CA PRO A 163 20.33 11.48 -10.31
C PRO A 163 20.04 12.94 -9.96
N ASN A 164 21.11 13.73 -9.86
CA ASN A 164 21.03 15.18 -9.67
C ASN A 164 20.37 15.87 -10.86
#